data_AF-A0A7W8YEQ2-F1
#
_entry.id   AF-A0A7W8YEQ2-F1
#
_cell.length_a   1.000
_cell.length_b   1.000
_cell.length_c   1.000
_cell.angle_alpha   90.00
_cell.angle_beta   90.00
_cell.angle_gamma   90.00
#
_symmetry.space_group_name_H-M   'P 1'
#
loop_
_entity.id
_entity.type
_entity.pdbx_description
1 polymer ?
#
loop_
_entity_poly.entity_id
_entity_poly.type
_entity_poly.pdbx_seq_one_letter_code
_entity_poly.pdbx_strand_id
1 'polypeptide(L)'
;MVAYSPSQVMVKQADGRFFSETPIRAYYLPSQVNQTMSMNLGNSSNFFFTDLITGCQFMAYGNNRHNLTVCHINALDEGAPAYERAAAGIRSHRFPIEIIHGPSQYRAGLSAVDGPNSVVTVIGWRRADGWHFYARQCVNSPNNKFVVGTAATELLPARRY
;
A
#
# COMPACT_ATOMS: atom_id res chain seq x y z
N MET A 1 -4.69 -19.94 3.74
CA MET A 1 -3.92 -18.69 3.86
C MET A 1 -2.49 -19.02 3.42
N VAL A 2 -1.99 -18.38 2.35
CA VAL A 2 -0.65 -18.68 1.81
C VAL A 2 0.40 -17.93 2.64
N ALA A 3 1.37 -18.65 3.20
CA ALA A 3 2.50 -18.04 3.87
C ALA A 3 3.48 -17.53 2.79
N TYR A 4 3.58 -16.20 2.64
CA TYR A 4 4.55 -15.60 1.74
C TYR A 4 5.90 -15.46 2.44
N SER A 5 6.95 -15.99 1.81
CA SER A 5 8.33 -15.79 2.23
C SER A 5 8.89 -14.51 1.59
N PRO A 6 9.72 -13.73 2.31
CA PRO A 6 10.40 -12.59 1.69
C PRO A 6 11.25 -13.04 0.50
N SER A 7 11.18 -12.31 -0.61
CA SER A 7 12.06 -12.45 -1.76
C SER A 7 13.24 -11.48 -1.66
N GLN A 8 14.31 -11.75 -2.41
CA GLN A 8 15.35 -10.75 -2.64
C GLN A 8 14.88 -9.75 -3.69
N VAL A 9 15.06 -8.46 -3.40
CA VAL A 9 14.74 -7.35 -4.30
C VAL A 9 15.99 -6.48 -4.41
N MET A 10 16.35 -6.07 -5.62
CA MET A 10 17.46 -5.14 -5.85
C MET A 10 16.94 -3.71 -5.66
N VAL A 11 17.58 -2.95 -4.79
CA VAL A 11 17.29 -1.52 -4.64
C VAL A 11 18.41 -0.71 -5.26
N LYS A 12 18.01 0.24 -6.11
CA LYS A 12 18.87 1.30 -6.65
C LYS A 12 18.74 2.53 -5.79
N GLN A 13 19.80 2.85 -5.05
CA GLN A 13 19.91 4.16 -4.42
C GLN A 13 20.53 5.13 -5.43
N ALA A 14 19.84 6.22 -5.73
CA ALA A 14 20.40 7.32 -6.51
C ALA A 14 20.98 8.36 -5.54
N ASP A 15 22.30 8.39 -5.37
CA ASP A 15 23.02 9.37 -4.53
C ASP A 15 23.64 10.52 -5.34
N GLY A 16 23.04 10.82 -6.50
CA GLY A 16 23.36 11.99 -7.30
C GLY A 16 24.51 11.80 -8.30
N ARG A 17 25.35 10.76 -8.20
CA ARG A 17 26.36 10.45 -9.25
C ARG A 17 26.68 8.96 -9.46
N PHE A 18 26.30 8.06 -8.54
CA PHE A 18 26.53 6.63 -8.71
C PHE A 18 25.25 5.83 -8.38
N PHE A 19 25.07 4.70 -9.07
CA PHE A 19 24.04 3.73 -8.73
C PHE A 19 24.71 2.57 -8.01
N SER A 20 24.47 2.44 -6.70
CA SER A 20 24.77 1.19 -5.99
C SER A 20 23.52 0.33 -5.98
N GLU A 21 23.65 -0.91 -6.47
CA GLU A 21 22.61 -1.92 -6.38
C GLU A 21 22.91 -2.77 -5.14
N THR A 22 22.13 -2.59 -4.07
CA THR A 22 22.24 -3.43 -2.88
C THR A 22 21.07 -4.39 -2.83
N PRO A 23 21.29 -5.71 -2.79
CA PRO A 23 20.22 -6.67 -2.58
C PRO A 23 19.65 -6.48 -1.18
N ILE A 24 18.34 -6.29 -1.09
CA ILE A 24 17.61 -6.32 0.17
C ILE A 24 16.64 -7.49 0.17
N ARG A 25 16.27 -7.97 1.35
CA ARG A 25 15.14 -8.90 1.50
C ARG A 25 13.88 -8.09 1.73
N ALA A 26 12.81 -8.39 1.02
CA ALA A 26 11.52 -7.71 1.16
C ALA A 26 10.35 -8.67 1.00
N TYR A 27 9.23 -8.37 1.65
CA TYR A 27 7.95 -8.95 1.29
C TYR A 27 7.42 -8.25 0.03
N TYR A 28 6.82 -9.00 -0.89
CA TYR A 28 6.25 -8.46 -2.12
C TYR A 28 4.85 -8.99 -2.36
N LEU A 29 3.85 -8.09 -2.38
CA LEU A 29 2.46 -8.42 -2.68
C LEU A 29 2.07 -7.95 -4.08
N PRO A 30 1.96 -8.84 -5.07
CA PRO A 30 1.47 -8.45 -6.38
C PRO A 30 -0.02 -8.08 -6.34
N SER A 31 -0.45 -7.37 -7.37
CA SER A 31 -1.84 -7.14 -7.71
C SER A 31 -2.30 -8.17 -8.74
N GLN A 32 -3.59 -8.50 -8.73
CA GLN A 32 -4.21 -9.29 -9.77
C GLN A 32 -5.60 -8.74 -10.05
N VAL A 33 -5.92 -8.57 -11.33
CA VAL A 33 -7.20 -7.98 -11.78
C VAL A 33 -8.38 -8.73 -11.15
N ASN A 34 -9.31 -7.97 -10.56
CA ASN A 34 -10.51 -8.49 -9.92
C ASN A 34 -10.25 -9.50 -8.79
N GLN A 35 -9.12 -9.36 -8.09
CA GLN A 35 -8.77 -10.21 -6.96
C GLN A 35 -8.29 -9.40 -5.75
N THR A 36 -8.51 -10.00 -4.58
CA THR A 36 -7.86 -9.59 -3.33
C THR A 36 -6.65 -10.45 -3.09
N MET A 37 -5.47 -9.86 -3.25
CA MET A 37 -4.21 -10.48 -2.85
C MET A 37 -3.95 -10.15 -1.39
N SER A 38 -3.51 -11.13 -0.60
CA SER A 38 -3.23 -10.90 0.82
C SER A 38 -2.02 -11.71 1.31
N MET A 39 -1.33 -11.19 2.32
CA MET A 39 -0.24 -11.89 2.99
C MET A 39 -0.06 -11.46 4.43
N ASN A 40 0.59 -12.29 5.24
CA ASN A 40 1.01 -11.94 6.59
C ASN A 40 2.46 -11.42 6.57
N LEU A 41 2.67 -10.24 7.15
CA LEU A 41 3.98 -9.66 7.35
C LEU A 41 4.50 -10.05 8.73
N GLY A 42 5.55 -10.86 8.74
CA GLY A 42 6.26 -11.24 9.95
C GLY A 42 7.55 -10.43 10.17
N ASN A 43 8.51 -11.06 10.83
CA ASN A 43 9.78 -10.44 11.21
C ASN A 43 10.97 -10.81 10.31
N SER A 44 10.74 -11.55 9.22
CA SER A 44 11.81 -12.10 8.37
C SER A 44 12.41 -11.09 7.38
N SER A 45 11.82 -9.89 7.30
CA SER A 45 12.33 -8.74 6.54
C SER A 45 11.84 -7.45 7.21
N ASN A 46 12.52 -6.34 6.91
CA ASN A 46 12.12 -5.00 7.33
C ASN A 46 11.41 -4.21 6.23
N PHE A 47 11.27 -4.76 5.03
CA PHE A 47 10.72 -4.04 3.88
C PHE A 47 9.53 -4.77 3.28
N PHE A 48 8.54 -4.01 2.82
CA PHE A 48 7.38 -4.49 2.10
C PHE A 48 7.12 -3.60 0.88
N PHE A 49 6.81 -4.23 -0.24
CA PHE A 49 6.40 -3.58 -1.46
C PHE A 49 5.13 -4.23 -2.01
N THR A 50 4.33 -3.44 -2.72
CA THR A 50 3.21 -3.92 -3.52
C THR A 50 3.19 -3.21 -4.86
N ASP A 51 2.47 -3.77 -5.82
CA ASP A 51 2.19 -3.09 -7.09
C ASP A 51 1.55 -1.72 -6.88
N LEU A 52 1.55 -0.91 -7.94
CA LEU A 52 0.91 0.40 -7.92
C LEU A 52 -0.56 0.28 -7.50
N ILE A 53 -1.01 1.14 -6.59
CA ILE A 53 -2.37 1.08 -6.04
C ILE A 53 -3.36 2.02 -6.76
N THR A 54 -3.04 2.42 -8.00
CA THR A 54 -3.88 3.30 -8.81
C THR A 54 -5.25 2.66 -9.05
N GLY A 55 -6.29 3.17 -8.36
CA GLY A 55 -7.64 2.62 -8.45
C GLY A 55 -7.88 1.32 -7.67
N CYS A 56 -6.90 0.88 -6.87
CA CYS A 56 -6.98 -0.29 -5.99
C CYS A 56 -7.07 0.16 -4.52
N GLN A 57 -7.40 -0.78 -3.63
CA GLN A 57 -7.43 -0.54 -2.19
C GLN A 57 -6.33 -1.33 -1.48
N PHE A 58 -5.54 -0.63 -0.67
CA PHE A 58 -4.61 -1.22 0.28
C PHE A 58 -5.23 -1.34 1.66
N MET A 59 -4.98 -2.46 2.34
CA MET A 59 -5.31 -2.61 3.76
C MET A 59 -4.14 -3.21 4.53
N ALA A 60 -4.02 -2.83 5.79
CA ALA A 60 -3.15 -3.50 6.76
C ALA A 60 -3.88 -3.60 8.10
N TYR A 61 -4.00 -4.80 8.67
CA TYR A 61 -4.72 -5.01 9.91
C TYR A 61 -4.16 -6.15 10.74
N GLY A 62 -4.39 -6.11 12.05
CA GLY A 62 -3.96 -7.14 12.97
C GLY A 62 -4.04 -6.72 14.44
N ASN A 63 -3.70 -7.66 15.32
CA ASN A 63 -3.71 -7.44 16.77
C ASN A 63 -2.43 -6.79 17.29
N ASN A 64 -1.33 -6.86 16.55
CA ASN A 64 -0.06 -6.24 16.92
C ASN A 64 0.69 -5.74 15.68
N ARG A 65 1.53 -4.71 15.84
CA ARG A 65 2.24 -4.10 14.71
C ARG A 65 3.35 -4.99 14.16
N HIS A 66 3.77 -6.03 14.85
CA HIS A 66 4.83 -6.94 14.39
C HIS A 66 4.31 -8.07 13.49
N ASN A 67 2.99 -8.29 13.46
CA ASN A 67 2.34 -9.31 12.68
C ASN A 67 1.01 -8.77 12.13
N LEU A 68 1.08 -8.24 10.91
CA LEU A 68 -0.08 -7.67 10.21
C LEU A 68 -0.41 -8.50 8.99
N THR A 69 -1.70 -8.67 8.72
CA THR A 69 -2.17 -9.06 7.40
C THR A 69 -2.27 -7.81 6.54
N VAL A 70 -1.71 -7.86 5.33
CA VAL A 70 -1.83 -6.80 4.33
C VAL A 70 -2.58 -7.29 3.11
N CYS A 71 -3.36 -6.42 2.49
CA CYS A 71 -4.15 -6.72 1.30
C CYS A 71 -3.92 -5.69 0.20
N HIS A 72 -3.87 -6.17 -1.04
CA HIS A 72 -4.01 -5.39 -2.27
C HIS A 72 -5.29 -5.86 -2.96
N ILE A 73 -6.31 -5.03 -2.97
CA ILE A 73 -7.61 -5.33 -3.53
C ILE A 73 -7.72 -4.59 -4.85
N ASN A 74 -7.86 -5.34 -5.93
CA ASN A 74 -8.19 -4.83 -7.24
C ASN A 74 -9.60 -5.31 -7.57
N ALA A 75 -10.54 -4.38 -7.71
CA ALA A 75 -11.94 -4.67 -8.04
C ALA A 75 -12.36 -3.79 -9.22
N LEU A 76 -11.75 -4.00 -10.38
CA LEU A 76 -12.06 -3.25 -11.60
C LEU A 76 -13.51 -3.44 -12.05
N ASP A 77 -14.06 -4.65 -11.93
CA ASP A 77 -15.42 -4.97 -12.38
C ASP A 77 -16.49 -4.48 -11.39
N GLU A 78 -16.25 -4.67 -10.10
CA GLU A 78 -17.23 -4.37 -9.05
C GLU A 78 -17.11 -2.93 -8.53
N GLY A 79 -15.92 -2.33 -8.59
CA GLY A 79 -15.65 -0.98 -8.14
C GLY A 79 -15.86 -0.76 -6.63
N ALA A 80 -16.39 0.42 -6.29
CA ALA A 80 -16.60 0.89 -4.91
C ALA A 80 -17.29 -0.14 -3.97
N PRO A 81 -18.38 -0.81 -4.36
CA PRO A 81 -19.03 -1.83 -3.54
C PRO A 81 -18.11 -2.93 -3.01
N ALA A 82 -17.18 -3.45 -3.83
CA ALA A 82 -16.26 -4.50 -3.38
C ALA A 82 -15.29 -3.98 -2.30
N TYR A 83 -14.78 -2.77 -2.49
CA TYR A 83 -13.89 -2.09 -1.54
C TYR A 83 -14.59 -1.80 -0.20
N GLU A 84 -15.85 -1.37 -0.25
CA GLU A 84 -16.66 -1.11 0.95
C GLU A 84 -16.96 -2.38 1.72
N ARG A 85 -17.33 -3.48 1.04
CA ARG A 85 -17.57 -4.78 1.69
C ARG A 85 -16.31 -5.32 2.36
N ALA A 86 -15.16 -5.24 1.68
CA ALA A 86 -13.89 -5.64 2.27
C ALA A 86 -13.55 -4.81 3.51
N ALA A 87 -13.73 -3.48 3.44
CA ALA A 87 -13.49 -2.59 4.57
C ALA A 87 -14.44 -2.86 5.74
N ALA A 88 -15.73 -3.07 5.46
CA ALA A 88 -16.72 -3.43 6.48
C ALA A 88 -16.37 -4.77 7.16
N GLY A 89 -15.88 -5.74 6.38
CA GLY A 89 -15.38 -7.01 6.88
C GLY A 89 -14.24 -6.82 7.89
N ILE A 90 -13.25 -5.98 7.61
CA ILE A 90 -12.15 -5.73 8.56
C ILE A 90 -12.64 -4.97 9.81
N ARG A 91 -13.47 -3.94 9.62
CA ARG A 91 -14.02 -3.13 10.72
C ARG A 91 -14.84 -3.94 11.71
N SER A 92 -15.61 -4.92 11.23
CA SER A 92 -16.45 -5.76 12.08
C SER A 92 -15.64 -6.62 13.05
N HIS A 93 -14.39 -6.97 12.70
CA HIS A 93 -13.49 -7.73 13.56
C HIS A 93 -12.84 -6.88 14.66
N ARG A 94 -12.92 -5.54 14.55
CA ARG A 94 -12.36 -4.60 15.53
C ARG A 94 -10.88 -4.88 15.86
N PHE A 95 -10.05 -5.05 14.84
CA PHE A 95 -8.60 -5.14 15.03
C PHE A 95 -8.02 -3.86 15.66
N PRO A 96 -7.19 -3.96 16.71
CA PRO A 96 -6.51 -2.81 17.31
C PRO A 96 -5.73 -1.97 16.30
N ILE A 97 -5.19 -2.61 15.27
CA ILE A 97 -4.52 -1.94 14.15
C ILE A 97 -5.35 -2.21 12.90
N GLU A 98 -5.84 -1.14 12.30
CA GLU A 98 -6.58 -1.15 11.04
C GLU A 98 -6.17 0.08 10.23
N ILE A 99 -5.57 -0.16 9.07
CA ILE A 99 -5.23 0.83 8.06
C ILE A 99 -6.01 0.43 6.82
N ILE A 100 -6.90 1.28 6.34
CA ILE A 100 -7.64 1.10 5.10
C ILE A 100 -7.40 2.32 4.24
N HIS A 101 -6.87 2.12 3.05
CA HIS A 101 -6.45 3.19 2.16
C HIS A 101 -6.81 2.85 0.71
N GLY A 102 -7.59 3.68 0.04
CA GLY A 102 -8.07 3.40 -1.32
C GLY A 102 -9.34 4.17 -1.70
N PRO A 103 -10.10 3.72 -2.70
CA PRO A 103 -11.03 4.54 -3.48
C PRO A 103 -12.23 5.16 -2.77
N SER A 104 -12.62 4.73 -1.57
CA SER A 104 -13.57 5.52 -0.77
C SER A 104 -13.00 6.89 -0.35
N GLN A 105 -11.68 7.06 -0.41
CA GLN A 105 -10.94 8.32 -0.24
C GLN A 105 -10.36 8.84 -1.57
N TYR A 106 -10.50 8.09 -2.66
CA TYR A 106 -9.87 8.35 -3.95
C TYR A 106 -10.89 8.12 -5.08
N ARG A 107 -11.35 9.18 -5.75
CA ARG A 107 -12.21 9.07 -6.94
C ARG A 107 -11.41 8.41 -8.08
N ALA A 108 -11.41 7.08 -8.13
CA ALA A 108 -10.89 6.34 -9.26
C ALA A 108 -11.91 6.42 -10.42
N GLY A 109 -11.73 7.41 -11.29
CA GLY A 109 -12.31 7.50 -12.63
C GLY A 109 -11.27 8.20 -13.50
N LEU A 110 -10.73 7.57 -14.54
CA LEU A 110 -11.25 7.66 -15.92
C LEU A 110 -11.31 9.07 -16.53
N SER A 111 -10.86 10.12 -15.84
CA SER A 111 -10.64 11.43 -16.47
C SER A 111 -9.31 12.05 -16.04
N ALA A 112 -8.61 12.69 -16.96
CA ALA A 112 -7.44 13.53 -16.68
C ALA A 112 -7.77 14.75 -15.78
N VAL A 113 -9.02 14.85 -15.30
CA VAL A 113 -9.59 15.97 -14.56
C VAL A 113 -9.73 15.66 -13.05
N ASP A 114 -9.57 14.40 -12.62
CA ASP A 114 -9.82 13.98 -11.22
C ASP A 114 -8.66 14.23 -10.23
N GLY A 115 -7.64 14.99 -10.64
CA GLY A 115 -6.83 15.83 -9.74
C GLY A 115 -5.52 15.26 -9.15
N PRO A 116 -4.69 16.14 -8.56
CA PRO A 116 -3.27 15.94 -8.20
C PRO A 116 -2.99 15.08 -6.95
N ASN A 117 -3.82 14.09 -6.60
CA ASN A 117 -3.70 13.39 -5.31
C ASN A 117 -3.91 11.86 -5.39
N SER A 118 -3.71 11.23 -6.55
CA SER A 118 -3.84 9.77 -6.67
C SER A 118 -2.70 9.06 -5.95
N VAL A 119 -3.02 8.15 -5.04
CA VAL A 119 -1.97 7.36 -4.38
C VAL A 119 -1.47 6.33 -5.37
N VAL A 120 -0.16 6.31 -5.60
CA VAL A 120 0.46 5.50 -6.65
C VAL A 120 1.26 4.37 -6.05
N THR A 121 1.89 4.58 -4.90
CA THR A 121 2.65 3.53 -4.22
C THR A 121 2.36 3.48 -2.74
N VAL A 122 2.33 2.26 -2.21
CA VAL A 122 2.42 2.00 -0.78
C VAL A 122 3.66 1.15 -0.54
N ILE A 123 4.49 1.57 0.41
CA ILE A 123 5.62 0.79 0.90
C ILE A 123 5.44 0.53 2.39
N GLY A 124 6.00 -0.57 2.88
CA GLY A 124 6.08 -0.88 4.30
C GLY A 124 7.52 -0.88 4.79
N TRP A 125 7.74 -0.32 5.97
CA TRP A 125 9.01 -0.37 6.67
C TRP A 125 8.77 -0.77 8.13
N ARG A 126 9.47 -1.81 8.57
CA ARG A 126 9.43 -2.30 9.95
C ARG A 126 10.43 -1.51 10.81
N ARG A 127 9.90 -0.83 11.82
CA ARG A 127 10.64 -0.12 12.88
C ARG A 127 10.65 -0.97 14.16
N ALA A 128 11.25 -0.43 15.22
CA ALA A 128 11.33 -1.09 16.52
C ALA A 128 9.95 -1.41 17.12
N ASP A 129 8.94 -0.58 16.84
CA ASP A 129 7.54 -0.73 17.27
C ASP A 129 6.63 -1.44 16.25
N GLY A 130 7.22 -2.01 15.19
CA GLY A 130 6.54 -2.86 14.22
C GLY A 130 6.40 -2.23 12.83
N TRP A 131 5.38 -2.63 12.08
CA TRP A 131 5.17 -2.21 10.70
C TRP A 131 4.55 -0.82 10.61
N HIS A 132 5.11 -0.02 9.71
CA HIS A 132 4.60 1.29 9.29
C HIS A 132 4.49 1.29 7.77
N PHE A 133 3.45 1.94 7.25
CA PHE A 133 3.22 2.02 5.82
C PHE A 133 3.24 3.47 5.39
N TYR A 134 3.74 3.72 4.18
CA TYR A 134 3.87 5.06 3.63
C TYR A 134 3.28 5.07 2.24
N ALA A 135 2.45 6.06 1.98
CA ALA A 135 1.84 6.31 0.69
C ALA A 135 2.55 7.49 0.00
N ARG A 136 2.78 7.36 -1.31
CA ARG A 136 3.12 8.50 -2.17
C ARG A 136 1.98 8.77 -3.14
N GLN A 137 1.70 10.05 -3.32
CA GLN A 137 0.70 10.54 -4.26
C GLN A 137 1.36 11.02 -5.55
N CYS A 138 0.68 10.89 -6.68
CA CYS A 138 0.96 11.63 -7.87
C CYS A 138 0.45 13.06 -7.69
N VAL A 139 1.32 14.04 -7.91
CA VAL A 139 1.01 15.47 -7.92
C VAL A 139 0.94 15.99 -9.35
N ASN A 140 0.09 17.00 -9.60
CA ASN A 140 0.11 17.69 -10.90
C ASN A 140 1.38 18.53 -11.00
N SER A 141 2.20 18.26 -12.00
CA SER A 141 3.19 19.23 -12.47
C SER A 141 2.49 20.42 -13.13
N PRO A 142 3.11 21.62 -13.15
CA PRO A 142 2.62 22.79 -13.90
C PRO A 142 2.28 22.52 -15.38
N ASN A 143 2.76 21.41 -15.96
CA ASN A 143 2.52 21.00 -17.34
C ASN A 143 1.50 19.85 -17.49
N ASN A 144 0.61 19.61 -16.51
CA ASN A 144 -0.34 18.49 -16.50
C ASN A 144 0.30 17.10 -16.68
N LYS A 145 1.58 16.96 -16.33
CA LYS A 145 2.21 15.65 -16.18
C LYS A 145 2.00 15.18 -14.74
N PHE A 146 1.37 14.04 -14.56
CA PHE A 146 1.31 13.38 -13.25
C PHE A 146 2.72 12.94 -12.88
N VAL A 147 3.27 13.50 -11.80
CA VAL A 147 4.61 13.15 -11.29
C VAL A 147 4.46 12.60 -9.89
N VAL A 148 5.22 11.57 -9.53
CA VAL A 148 5.25 11.07 -8.16
C VAL A 148 5.76 12.18 -7.25
N GLY A 149 4.97 12.57 -6.25
CA GLY A 149 5.34 13.54 -5.25
C GLY A 149 6.60 13.11 -4.49
N THR A 150 7.41 14.07 -4.08
CA THR A 150 8.68 13.81 -3.39
C THR A 150 8.49 13.37 -1.94
N ALA A 151 7.35 13.73 -1.32
CA ALA A 151 7.01 13.36 0.04
C ALA A 151 6.22 12.04 0.11
N ALA A 152 6.60 11.19 1.07
CA ALA A 152 5.80 10.03 1.46
C ALA A 152 5.10 10.35 2.79
N THR A 153 3.82 10.01 2.90
CA THR A 153 3.02 10.23 4.12
C THR A 153 2.80 8.90 4.83
N GLU A 154 3.04 8.85 6.14
CA GLU A 154 2.78 7.66 6.94
C GLU A 154 1.26 7.41 7.05
N LEU A 155 0.84 6.18 6.75
CA LEU A 155 -0.53 5.72 6.93
C LEU A 155 -0.73 5.33 8.39
N LEU A 156 -1.54 6.09 9.10
CA LEU A 156 -1.84 5.85 10.50
C LEU A 156 -3.07 4.94 10.64
N PRO A 157 -3.12 4.09 11.68
CA PRO A 157 -4.33 3.35 12.01
C PRO A 157 -5.52 4.28 12.23
N ALA A 158 -6.72 3.81 11.92
CA ALA A 158 -7.95 4.55 12.18
C ALA A 158 -8.04 4.92 13.67
N ARG A 159 -8.26 6.22 13.95
CA ARG A 159 -8.51 6.68 15.32
C ARG A 159 -9.86 6.15 15.78
N ARG A 160 -9.89 5.36 16.85
CA ARG A 160 -11.13 5.00 17.53
C ARG A 160 -11.54 6.17 18.43
N TYR A 161 -12.71 6.72 18.16
CA TYR A 161 -13.43 7.61 19.08
C TYR A 161 -14.33 6.76 19.97
#